data_AF-A0A2S8PBB6-F1
#
_entry.id   AF-A0A2S8PBB6-F1
#
_cell.length_a   1.000
_cell.length_b   1.000
_cell.length_c   1.000
_cell.angle_alpha   90.00
_cell.angle_beta   90.00
_cell.angle_gamma   90.00
#
_symmetry.space_group_name_H-M   'P 1'
#
loop_
_entity.id
_entity.type
_entity.pdbx_description
1 polymer ?
#
loop_
_entity_poly.entity_id
_entity_poly.type
_entity_poly.pdbx_seq_one_letter_code
_entity_poly.pdbx_strand_id
1 'polypeptide(L)'
;MELEEKDLTTDLGVNEAILRELLHNSSDVVFRRLPLDGQTLLLIYVEGLCDTNLVEQIILKPLFNQGLLGSDTLLKQAVNQLFLPVLKVTTATKAGQVVKGILTGQVALLAEGDSEAQLADFQHYQERSVEEPSTEPVVRGPRDGFTESLRVNTGLIRKRLCTPQLVNKSFQVGEKTDTKVELLYLEGVAKASIVEEVTRRISEIRIDGVLESGYIEELIEDT
;
A
#
# COMPACT_ATOMS: atom_id res chain seq x y z
N MET A 1 -3.46 -16.22 10.22
CA MET A 1 -3.43 -16.12 11.70
C MET A 1 -2.05 -16.44 12.26
N GLU A 2 -1.38 -17.53 11.86
CA GLU A 2 -0.03 -17.84 12.37
C GLU A 2 1.08 -16.85 11.96
N LEU A 3 1.00 -16.27 10.76
CA LEU A 3 2.01 -15.32 10.27
C LEU A 3 1.94 -13.94 10.97
N GLU A 4 0.78 -13.54 11.48
CA GLU A 4 0.61 -12.23 12.15
C GLU A 4 1.33 -12.18 13.50
N GLU A 5 1.41 -13.33 14.17
CA GLU A 5 2.06 -13.48 15.47
C GLU A 5 3.57 -13.72 15.37
N LYS A 6 4.11 -13.90 14.16
CA LYS A 6 5.56 -14.05 13.96
C LYS A 6 6.29 -12.78 14.36
N ASP A 7 7.33 -12.97 15.18
CA ASP A 7 8.27 -11.91 15.50
C ASP A 7 9.08 -11.52 14.25
N LEU A 8 9.39 -10.24 14.16
CA LEU A 8 10.31 -9.72 13.16
C LEU A 8 11.70 -10.27 13.45
N THR A 9 12.39 -10.65 12.38
CA THR A 9 13.76 -11.16 12.45
C THR A 9 14.75 -10.04 12.14
N THR A 10 16.04 -10.30 12.30
CA THR A 10 17.09 -9.36 11.89
C THR A 10 17.33 -9.34 10.38
N ASP A 11 16.71 -10.24 9.60
CA ASP A 11 16.88 -10.36 8.15
C ASP A 11 15.72 -9.67 7.42
N LEU A 12 16.02 -8.62 6.63
CA LEU A 12 14.97 -7.88 5.92
C LEU A 12 14.30 -8.71 4.82
N GLY A 13 15.01 -9.64 4.18
CA GLY A 13 14.46 -10.51 3.16
C GLY A 13 13.38 -11.42 3.71
N VAL A 14 13.62 -12.00 4.89
CA VAL A 14 12.64 -12.84 5.61
C VAL A 14 11.42 -12.01 6.02
N ASN A 15 11.64 -10.83 6.61
CA ASN A 15 10.55 -9.96 7.04
C ASN A 15 9.70 -9.47 5.85
N GLU A 16 10.35 -9.06 4.75
CA GLU A 16 9.67 -8.63 3.53
C GLU A 16 8.80 -9.76 2.95
N ALA A 17 9.31 -10.99 2.89
CA ALA A 17 8.56 -12.14 2.39
C ALA A 17 7.30 -12.42 3.23
N ILE A 18 7.42 -12.41 4.56
CA ILE A 18 6.30 -12.61 5.49
C ILE A 18 5.24 -11.51 5.29
N LEU A 19 5.66 -10.25 5.21
CA LEU A 19 4.74 -9.11 5.07
C LEU A 19 4.05 -9.12 3.70
N ARG A 20 4.76 -9.47 2.63
CA ARG A 20 4.17 -9.64 1.29
C ARG A 20 3.14 -10.76 1.24
N GLU A 21 3.41 -11.88 1.91
CA GLU A 21 2.47 -13.00 2.01
C GLU A 21 1.21 -12.60 2.78
N LEU A 22 1.37 -11.95 3.94
CA LEU A 22 0.26 -11.44 4.75
C LEU A 22 -0.64 -10.45 3.98
N LEU A 23 -0.06 -9.68 3.06
CA LEU A 23 -0.78 -8.68 2.25
C LEU A 23 -1.13 -9.20 0.85
N HIS A 24 -0.99 -10.51 0.62
CA HIS A 24 -1.31 -11.19 -0.65
C HIS A 24 -0.66 -10.56 -1.88
N ASN A 25 0.54 -10.00 -1.74
CA ASN A 25 1.25 -9.26 -2.79
C ASN A 25 0.40 -8.15 -3.42
N SER A 26 -0.45 -7.49 -2.62
CA SER A 26 -1.31 -6.41 -3.10
C SER A 26 -0.48 -5.27 -3.71
N SER A 27 -0.87 -4.84 -4.90
CA SER A 27 -0.13 -3.90 -5.75
C SER A 27 -0.12 -2.45 -5.23
N ASP A 28 -0.98 -2.13 -4.26
CA ASP A 28 -1.01 -0.83 -3.58
C ASP A 28 -0.08 -0.77 -2.36
N VAL A 29 0.55 -1.88 -1.98
CA VAL A 29 1.54 -1.91 -0.90
C VAL A 29 2.95 -1.72 -1.50
N VAL A 30 3.60 -0.65 -1.09
CA VAL A 30 4.96 -0.35 -1.50
C VAL A 30 5.94 -0.96 -0.51
N PHE A 31 6.93 -1.66 -1.06
CA PHE A 31 8.11 -2.14 -0.36
C PHE A 31 9.33 -1.56 -1.07
N ARG A 32 10.06 -0.67 -0.42
CA ARG A 32 11.20 0.02 -1.00
C ARG A 32 12.43 -0.20 -0.17
N ARG A 33 13.41 -0.91 -0.73
CA ARG A 33 14.75 -1.04 -0.15
C ARG A 33 15.56 0.22 -0.40
N LEU A 34 16.16 0.74 0.66
CA LEU A 34 16.96 1.96 0.65
C LEU A 34 18.37 1.58 1.14
N PRO A 35 19.34 1.38 0.24
CA PRO A 35 20.72 1.16 0.65
C PRO A 35 21.29 2.47 1.20
N LEU A 36 21.75 2.43 2.44
CA LEU A 36 22.54 3.48 3.08
C LEU A 36 23.93 2.91 3.33
N ASP A 37 24.96 3.75 3.33
CA ASP A 37 26.35 3.30 3.45
C ASP A 37 26.55 2.47 4.73
N GLY A 38 26.60 1.14 4.57
CA GLY A 38 26.76 0.16 5.66
C GLY A 38 25.49 -0.55 6.13
N GLN A 39 24.28 -0.12 5.75
CA GLN A 39 23.02 -0.75 6.18
C GLN A 39 21.90 -0.58 5.15
N THR A 40 21.06 -1.59 4.97
CA THR A 40 19.85 -1.48 4.13
C THR A 40 18.65 -1.21 5.01
N LEU A 41 17.79 -0.28 4.60
CA LEU A 41 16.46 -0.08 5.19
C LEU A 41 15.38 -0.61 4.27
N LEU A 42 14.26 -1.02 4.83
CA LEU A 42 13.04 -1.37 4.12
C LEU A 42 11.91 -0.44 4.56
N LEU A 43 11.47 0.40 3.63
CA LEU A 43 10.33 1.29 3.78
C LEU A 43 9.07 0.60 3.26
N ILE A 44 8.01 0.58 4.07
CA ILE A 44 6.74 -0.10 3.74
C ILE A 44 5.56 0.81 4.04
N TYR A 45 4.66 0.96 3.09
CA TYR A 45 3.42 1.72 3.26
C TYR A 45 2.37 1.33 2.23
N VAL A 46 1.12 1.73 2.44
CA VAL A 46 0.03 1.56 1.46
C VAL A 46 -0.21 2.88 0.74
N GLU A 47 -0.04 2.88 -0.58
CA GLU A 47 -0.35 4.06 -1.40
C GLU A 47 -1.85 4.41 -1.30
N GLY A 48 -2.15 5.70 -1.20
CA GLY A 48 -3.53 6.19 -1.02
C GLY A 48 -4.01 6.19 0.44
N LEU A 49 -3.26 5.63 1.38
CA LEU A 49 -3.51 5.77 2.83
C LEU A 49 -2.57 6.77 3.51
N CYS A 50 -1.37 6.96 2.97
CA CYS A 50 -0.40 7.93 3.46
C CYS A 50 -0.15 9.08 2.47
N ASP A 51 0.36 10.20 2.99
CA ASP A 51 0.85 11.31 2.18
C ASP A 51 2.24 10.99 1.60
N THR A 52 2.28 10.61 0.34
CA THR A 52 3.53 10.26 -0.35
C THR A 52 4.49 11.45 -0.49
N ASN A 53 3.99 12.68 -0.54
CA ASN A 53 4.84 13.88 -0.56
C ASN A 53 5.53 14.07 0.79
N LEU A 54 4.82 13.86 1.90
CA LEU A 54 5.42 13.89 3.24
C LEU A 54 6.44 12.76 3.41
N VAL A 55 6.14 11.55 2.93
CA VAL A 55 7.10 10.43 2.92
C VAL A 55 8.37 10.82 2.17
N GLU A 56 8.25 11.42 0.99
CA GLU A 56 9.42 11.86 0.22
C GLU A 56 10.21 12.96 0.95
N GLN A 57 9.52 13.96 1.51
CA GLN A 57 10.17 15.11 2.15
C GLN A 57 10.82 14.78 3.49
N ILE A 58 10.21 13.91 4.29
CA ILE A 58 10.63 13.62 5.67
C ILE A 58 11.54 12.39 5.71
N ILE A 59 11.33 11.40 4.85
CA ILE A 59 12.10 10.15 4.87
C ILE A 59 13.13 10.13 3.74
N LEU A 60 12.68 10.20 2.48
CA LEU A 60 13.56 9.92 1.35
C LEU A 60 14.62 11.01 1.14
N LYS A 61 14.23 12.29 1.09
CA LYS A 61 15.18 13.40 0.86
C LYS A 61 16.27 13.49 1.94
N PRO A 62 15.97 13.42 3.25
CA PRO A 62 17.02 13.49 4.26
C PRO A 62 17.97 12.29 4.21
N LEU A 63 17.46 11.09 3.91
CA LEU A 63 18.29 9.89 3.74
C LEU A 63 19.31 10.04 2.61
N PHE A 64 18.91 10.59 1.45
CA PHE A 64 19.83 10.80 0.34
C PHE A 64 20.78 11.99 0.56
N ASN A 65 20.31 13.07 1.19
CA ASN A 65 21.09 14.30 1.31
C ASN A 65 22.10 14.29 2.45
N GLN A 66 21.82 13.59 3.55
CA GLN A 66 22.64 13.75 4.75
C GLN A 66 23.85 12.81 4.82
N GLY A 67 24.00 11.83 3.92
CA GLY A 67 25.13 10.89 3.99
C GLY A 67 25.31 10.37 5.43
N LEU A 68 24.19 10.18 6.13
CA LEU A 68 24.19 9.67 7.49
C LEU A 68 24.85 8.31 7.37
N LEU A 69 26.03 8.14 7.96
CA LEU A 69 26.32 7.09 8.95
C LEU A 69 27.83 6.93 9.14
N GLY A 70 28.26 7.21 10.37
CA GLY A 70 29.41 6.52 10.96
C GLY A 70 28.94 5.93 12.30
N SER A 71 28.77 4.62 12.37
CA SER A 71 28.39 3.76 13.51
C SER A 71 26.89 3.37 13.68
N ASP A 72 26.67 2.07 13.95
CA ASP A 72 25.38 1.39 14.11
C ASP A 72 24.47 2.01 15.20
N THR A 73 25.05 2.57 16.27
CA THR A 73 24.28 3.25 17.33
C THR A 73 23.64 4.56 16.87
N LEU A 74 24.19 5.20 15.83
CA LEU A 74 23.63 6.44 15.29
C LEU A 74 22.44 6.16 14.37
N LEU A 75 22.25 4.96 13.84
CA LEU A 75 21.16 4.73 12.89
C LEU A 75 19.78 4.66 13.55
N LYS A 76 19.64 3.99 14.70
CA LYS A 76 18.39 4.05 15.48
C LYS A 76 18.07 5.48 15.90
N GLN A 77 19.09 6.25 16.26
CA GLN A 77 18.94 7.67 16.56
C GLN A 77 18.61 8.48 15.30
N ALA A 78 19.19 8.17 14.15
CA ALA A 78 18.94 8.83 12.88
C ALA A 78 17.55 8.52 12.34
N VAL A 79 17.07 7.28 12.46
CA VAL A 79 15.71 6.85 12.15
C VAL A 79 14.71 7.53 13.08
N ASN A 80 15.00 7.57 14.39
CA ASN A 80 14.20 8.35 15.31
C ASN A 80 14.23 9.84 14.94
N GLN A 81 15.37 10.40 14.53
CA GLN A 81 15.52 11.78 14.05
C GLN A 81 14.79 12.06 12.74
N LEU A 82 14.75 11.10 11.82
CA LEU A 82 13.97 11.15 10.57
C LEU A 82 12.48 11.24 10.88
N PHE A 83 12.03 10.56 11.93
CA PHE A 83 10.64 10.59 12.38
C PHE A 83 10.35 11.61 13.49
N LEU A 84 11.34 12.35 14.01
CA LEU A 84 11.11 13.43 14.99
C LEU A 84 10.13 14.51 14.50
N PRO A 85 10.07 14.87 13.20
CA PRO A 85 9.04 15.77 12.69
C PRO A 85 7.61 15.20 12.79
N VAL A 86 7.47 13.88 12.98
CA VAL A 86 6.18 13.18 13.06
C VAL A 86 5.73 13.08 14.52
N LEU A 87 4.48 13.47 14.78
CA LEU A 87 3.91 13.58 16.14
C LEU A 87 3.81 12.23 16.88
N LYS A 88 3.78 11.11 16.17
CA LYS A 88 3.58 9.77 16.75
C LYS A 88 4.42 8.71 16.04
N VAL A 89 5.39 8.18 16.77
CA VAL A 89 6.20 7.02 16.37
C VAL A 89 5.95 5.90 17.37
N THR A 90 5.71 4.69 16.87
CA THR A 90 5.52 3.49 17.68
C THR A 90 6.40 2.37 17.16
N THR A 91 6.87 1.50 18.04
CA THR A 91 7.68 0.34 17.65
C THR A 91 6.80 -0.90 17.53
N ALA A 92 7.07 -1.73 16.52
CA ALA A 92 6.43 -3.01 16.29
C ALA A 92 7.48 -4.12 16.29
N THR A 93 7.22 -5.21 17.00
CA THR A 93 8.10 -6.38 17.05
C THR A 93 7.54 -7.57 16.29
N LYS A 94 6.27 -7.49 15.87
CA LYS A 94 5.56 -8.57 15.17
C LYS A 94 5.06 -8.13 13.79
N ALA A 95 5.01 -9.07 12.86
CA ALA A 95 4.55 -8.81 11.50
C ALA A 95 3.11 -8.26 11.45
N GLY A 96 2.19 -8.79 12.26
CA GLY A 96 0.80 -8.31 12.32
C GLY A 96 0.67 -6.87 12.82
N GLN A 97 1.57 -6.40 13.69
CA GLN A 97 1.59 -5.01 14.15
C GLN A 97 2.02 -4.07 13.02
N VAL A 98 3.00 -4.47 12.21
CA VAL A 98 3.43 -3.72 11.02
C VAL A 98 2.29 -3.61 10.01
N VAL A 99 1.65 -4.75 9.68
CA VAL A 99 0.50 -4.81 8.77
C VAL A 99 -0.62 -3.90 9.24
N LYS A 100 -0.98 -3.98 10.53
CA LYS A 100 -2.02 -3.12 11.11
C LYS A 100 -1.65 -1.64 10.99
N GLY A 101 -0.40 -1.28 11.29
CA GLY A 101 0.06 0.10 11.19
C GLY A 101 -0.07 0.66 9.78
N ILE A 102 0.45 -0.03 8.77
CA ILE A 102 0.42 0.46 7.39
C ILE A 102 -1.00 0.48 6.80
N LEU A 103 -1.88 -0.46 7.19
CA LEU A 103 -3.30 -0.45 6.81
C LEU A 103 -4.08 0.70 7.47
N THR A 104 -3.50 1.34 8.48
CA THR A 104 -4.01 2.59 9.05
C THR A 104 -3.24 3.81 8.53
N GLY A 105 -2.51 3.71 7.42
CA GLY A 105 -1.81 4.87 6.83
C GLY A 105 -0.54 5.29 7.57
N GLN A 106 -0.02 4.46 8.47
CA GLN A 106 1.35 4.63 8.96
C GLN A 106 2.35 4.16 7.90
N VAL A 107 3.59 4.62 8.05
CA VAL A 107 4.73 4.18 7.28
C VAL A 107 5.63 3.37 8.21
N ALA A 108 5.99 2.16 7.78
CA ALA A 108 6.90 1.29 8.50
C ALA A 108 8.31 1.40 7.93
N LEU A 109 9.30 1.42 8.82
CA LEU A 109 10.71 1.37 8.48
C LEU A 109 11.39 0.27 9.29
N LEU A 110 12.02 -0.67 8.59
CA LEU A 110 12.82 -1.74 9.15
C LEU A 110 14.28 -1.53 8.74
N ALA A 111 15.22 -1.88 9.61
CA ALA A 111 16.65 -1.83 9.34
C ALA A 111 17.24 -3.25 9.33
N GLU A 112 18.16 -3.53 8.41
CA GLU A 112 18.90 -4.79 8.37
C GLU A 112 19.68 -4.99 9.68
N GLY A 113 19.55 -6.14 10.32
CA GLY A 113 20.16 -6.41 11.63
C GLY A 113 19.27 -6.08 12.83
N ASP A 114 18.12 -5.43 12.64
CA ASP A 114 17.17 -5.10 13.71
C ASP A 114 15.90 -5.97 13.64
N SER A 115 15.43 -6.45 14.79
CA SER A 115 14.19 -7.24 14.94
C SER A 115 12.97 -6.38 15.29
N GLU A 116 13.00 -5.09 14.97
CA GLU A 116 11.95 -4.13 15.30
C GLU A 116 11.69 -3.21 14.10
N ALA A 117 10.43 -2.86 13.90
CA ALA A 117 10.00 -1.87 12.93
C ALA A 117 9.60 -0.57 13.64
N GLN A 118 9.96 0.57 13.08
CA GLN A 118 9.43 1.86 13.49
C GLN A 118 8.23 2.21 12.61
N LEU A 119 7.10 2.55 13.24
CA LEU A 119 5.86 2.96 12.60
C LEU A 119 5.61 4.44 12.89
N ALA A 120 5.55 5.25 11.85
CA ALA A 120 5.30 6.68 11.95
C ALA A 120 4.01 7.04 11.22
N ASP A 121 3.23 7.94 11.80
CA ASP A 121 1.95 8.36 11.22
C ASP A 121 2.16 9.34 10.06
N PHE A 122 1.79 8.91 8.85
CA PHE A 122 1.78 9.72 7.64
C PHE A 122 0.39 9.80 7.03
N GLN A 123 -0.66 9.57 7.84
CA GLN A 123 -2.03 9.62 7.37
C GLN A 123 -2.30 10.93 6.64
N HIS A 124 -2.96 10.80 5.50
CA HIS A 124 -3.42 11.94 4.74
C HIS A 124 -4.58 12.62 5.50
N TYR A 125 -4.27 13.61 6.33
CA TYR A 125 -5.26 14.58 6.84
C TYR A 125 -5.69 15.50 5.70
N GLN A 126 -6.33 14.94 4.68
CA GLN A 126 -7.12 15.75 3.79
C GLN A 126 -8.42 16.08 4.53
N GLU A 127 -8.44 17.23 5.19
CA GLU A 127 -9.70 17.97 5.39
C GLU A 127 -10.26 18.27 3.98
N ARG A 128 -11.00 17.35 3.36
CA ARG A 128 -11.79 17.73 2.19
C ARG A 128 -13.11 18.32 2.70
N SER A 129 -13.36 19.56 2.29
CA SER A 129 -14.70 20.01 1.92
C SER A 129 -15.28 18.98 0.95
N VAL A 130 -16.23 18.17 1.43
CA VAL A 130 -16.90 17.14 0.64
C VAL A 130 -17.80 17.83 -0.38
N GLU A 131 -17.47 17.75 -1.67
CA GLU A 131 -18.42 18.08 -2.74
C GLU A 131 -19.18 16.81 -3.17
N GLU A 132 -20.48 17.00 -3.42
CA GLU A 132 -21.40 15.93 -3.81
C GLU A 132 -21.05 15.35 -5.19
N PRO A 133 -21.10 14.01 -5.37
CA PRO A 133 -21.02 13.43 -6.71
C PRO A 133 -22.23 13.86 -7.55
N SER A 134 -21.99 14.33 -8.78
CA SER A 134 -23.02 14.86 -9.68
C SER A 134 -23.87 13.79 -10.37
N THR A 135 -23.46 12.52 -10.32
CA THR A 135 -24.03 11.44 -11.14
C THR A 135 -25.10 10.61 -10.46
N GLU A 136 -25.13 10.50 -9.13
CA GLU A 136 -26.18 9.78 -8.39
C GLU A 136 -26.48 10.43 -7.03
N PRO A 137 -27.64 11.09 -6.84
CA PRO A 137 -28.01 11.61 -5.54
C PRO A 137 -28.40 10.46 -4.60
N VAL A 138 -27.47 10.05 -3.74
CA VAL A 138 -27.76 9.10 -2.65
C VAL A 138 -28.48 9.84 -1.52
N VAL A 139 -29.73 9.45 -1.22
CA VAL A 139 -30.58 10.11 -0.20
C VAL A 139 -30.05 9.89 1.24
N ARG A 140 -29.26 8.83 1.51
CA ARG A 140 -28.55 8.60 2.77
C ARG A 140 -27.29 7.72 2.59
N GLY A 141 -26.13 8.21 3.04
CA GLY A 141 -24.85 7.47 3.08
C GLY A 141 -23.63 8.41 2.97
N PRO A 142 -22.40 7.94 3.26
CA PRO A 142 -21.17 8.71 3.01
C PRO A 142 -21.08 9.08 1.52
N ARG A 143 -20.76 10.35 1.22
CA ARG A 143 -20.74 10.91 -0.14
C ARG A 143 -19.38 10.78 -0.84
N ASP A 144 -18.66 9.72 -0.56
CA ASP A 144 -17.35 9.49 -1.18
C ASP A 144 -17.58 8.92 -2.59
N GLY A 145 -17.77 9.80 -3.57
CA GLY A 145 -17.75 9.43 -4.98
C GLY A 145 -16.34 9.02 -5.42
N PHE A 146 -16.24 8.03 -6.29
CA PHE A 146 -14.99 7.77 -6.99
C PHE A 146 -14.65 8.95 -7.92
N THR A 147 -13.34 9.13 -8.13
CA THR A 147 -12.76 10.11 -9.04
C THR A 147 -12.09 9.40 -10.21
N GLU A 148 -11.51 10.14 -11.14
CA GLU A 148 -10.72 9.58 -12.24
C GLU A 148 -9.39 8.98 -11.76
N SER A 149 -8.96 9.29 -10.53
CA SER A 149 -7.73 8.75 -9.95
C SER A 149 -7.95 7.38 -9.33
N LEU A 150 -7.45 6.35 -10.02
CA LEU A 150 -7.51 4.96 -9.56
C LEU A 150 -6.93 4.77 -8.16
N ARG A 151 -5.81 5.44 -7.83
CA ARG A 151 -5.18 5.32 -6.50
C ARG A 151 -6.00 5.99 -5.38
N VAL A 152 -6.67 7.11 -5.67
CA VAL A 152 -7.59 7.74 -4.71
C VAL A 152 -8.75 6.79 -4.43
N ASN A 153 -9.31 6.16 -5.47
CA ASN A 153 -10.43 5.22 -5.34
C ASN A 153 -10.05 3.99 -4.51
N THR A 154 -8.90 3.37 -4.78
CA THR A 154 -8.44 2.23 -3.96
C THR A 154 -8.14 2.63 -2.53
N GLY A 155 -7.61 3.84 -2.31
CA GLY A 155 -7.40 4.40 -0.98
C GLY A 155 -8.71 4.55 -0.20
N LEU A 156 -9.79 5.02 -0.85
CA LEU A 156 -11.13 5.10 -0.24
C LEU A 156 -11.65 3.72 0.18
N ILE A 157 -11.49 2.70 -0.67
CA ILE A 157 -11.88 1.31 -0.34
C ILE A 157 -11.07 0.79 0.84
N ARG A 158 -9.74 0.96 0.81
CA ARG A 158 -8.83 0.55 1.89
C ARG A 158 -9.13 1.23 3.22
N LYS A 159 -9.46 2.53 3.23
CA LYS A 159 -9.89 3.26 4.45
C LYS A 159 -11.14 2.66 5.08
N ARG A 160 -12.03 2.08 4.27
CA ARG A 160 -13.24 1.41 4.74
C ARG A 160 -13.00 -0.04 5.15
N LEU A 161 -12.05 -0.72 4.49
CA LEU A 161 -11.68 -2.11 4.71
C LEU A 161 -10.22 -2.20 5.19
N CYS A 162 -9.99 -1.87 6.46
CA CYS A 162 -8.68 -1.96 7.11
C CYS A 162 -8.31 -3.42 7.45
N THR A 163 -8.27 -4.30 6.44
CA THR A 163 -7.96 -5.72 6.58
C THR A 163 -6.88 -6.14 5.58
N PRO A 164 -5.92 -7.00 6.00
CA PRO A 164 -4.94 -7.58 5.08
C PRO A 164 -5.59 -8.49 4.02
N GLN A 165 -6.79 -9.00 4.28
CA GLN A 165 -7.53 -9.86 3.35
C GLN A 165 -8.00 -9.13 2.09
N LEU A 166 -8.03 -7.79 2.08
CA LEU A 166 -8.33 -7.05 0.86
C LEU A 166 -7.12 -7.14 -0.06
N VAL A 167 -7.27 -7.90 -1.15
CA VAL A 167 -6.27 -8.08 -2.19
C VAL A 167 -6.49 -7.06 -3.28
N ASN A 168 -5.41 -6.43 -3.75
CA ASN A 168 -5.44 -5.55 -4.92
C ASN A 168 -4.48 -6.08 -6.00
N LYS A 169 -5.02 -6.58 -7.11
CA LYS A 169 -4.24 -7.02 -8.28
C LYS A 169 -4.28 -5.98 -9.38
N SER A 170 -3.11 -5.60 -9.92
CA SER A 170 -3.02 -4.65 -11.03
C SER A 170 -2.72 -5.36 -12.35
N PHE A 171 -3.36 -4.86 -13.41
CA PHE A 171 -3.24 -5.30 -14.80
C PHE A 171 -2.97 -4.11 -15.70
N GLN A 172 -2.32 -4.36 -16.82
CA GLN A 172 -2.20 -3.44 -17.94
C GLN A 172 -3.01 -4.00 -19.11
N VAL A 173 -3.93 -3.20 -19.66
CA VAL A 173 -4.90 -3.63 -20.67
C VAL A 173 -4.93 -2.63 -21.83
N GLY A 174 -4.98 -3.15 -23.06
CA GLY A 174 -5.00 -2.35 -24.27
C GLY A 174 -3.61 -2.21 -24.90
N GLU A 175 -3.47 -2.63 -26.16
CA GLU A 175 -2.17 -2.72 -26.84
C GLU A 175 -1.54 -1.35 -27.11
N LYS A 176 -2.36 -0.31 -27.32
CA LYS A 176 -1.91 1.06 -27.60
C LYS A 176 -2.07 1.99 -26.41
N THR A 177 -3.07 1.77 -25.56
CA THR A 177 -3.35 2.65 -24.43
C THR A 177 -2.60 2.27 -23.15
N ASP A 178 -2.19 1.00 -23.00
CA ASP A 178 -1.53 0.48 -21.79
C ASP A 178 -2.26 0.89 -20.50
N THR A 179 -3.60 0.74 -20.51
CA THR A 179 -4.49 1.26 -19.48
C THR A 179 -4.40 0.40 -18.23
N LYS A 180 -4.14 1.05 -17.09
CA LYS A 180 -4.09 0.39 -15.79
C LYS A 180 -5.48 0.03 -15.28
N VAL A 181 -5.66 -1.23 -14.93
CA VAL A 181 -6.87 -1.78 -14.30
C VAL A 181 -6.49 -2.44 -12.98
N GLU A 182 -7.31 -2.29 -11.95
CA GLU A 182 -7.10 -2.93 -10.64
C GLU A 182 -8.32 -3.78 -10.24
N LEU A 183 -8.09 -5.04 -9.90
CA LEU A 183 -9.09 -5.98 -9.37
C LEU A 183 -8.92 -6.06 -7.85
N LEU A 184 -9.97 -5.66 -7.13
CA LEU A 184 -10.02 -5.74 -5.68
C LEU A 184 -10.99 -6.82 -5.23
N TYR A 185 -10.58 -7.65 -4.27
CA TYR A 185 -11.43 -8.69 -3.68
C TYR A 185 -10.98 -9.04 -2.26
N LEU A 186 -11.87 -9.66 -1.47
CA LEU A 186 -11.55 -10.15 -0.13
C LEU A 186 -11.16 -11.63 -0.20
N GLU A 187 -9.90 -11.94 0.10
CA GLU A 187 -9.38 -13.29 0.23
C GLU A 187 -10.16 -14.06 1.31
N GLY A 188 -10.54 -15.31 1.02
CA GLY A 188 -11.35 -16.13 1.90
C GLY A 188 -12.85 -15.79 1.94
N VAL A 189 -13.29 -14.69 1.30
CA VAL A 189 -14.72 -14.35 1.15
C VAL A 189 -15.17 -14.52 -0.30
N ALA A 190 -14.39 -14.00 -1.25
CA ALA A 190 -14.65 -14.20 -2.67
C ALA A 190 -14.44 -15.67 -3.06
N LYS A 191 -15.29 -16.21 -3.93
CA LYS A 191 -15.12 -17.57 -4.46
C LYS A 191 -13.88 -17.61 -5.35
N ALA A 192 -12.91 -18.45 -5.02
CA ALA A 192 -11.66 -18.58 -5.75
C ALA A 192 -11.87 -18.78 -7.25
N SER A 193 -12.80 -19.66 -7.64
CA SER A 193 -13.12 -19.93 -9.05
C SER A 193 -13.59 -18.69 -9.83
N ILE A 194 -14.31 -17.76 -9.16
CA ILE A 194 -14.77 -16.51 -9.79
C ILE A 194 -13.60 -15.53 -9.93
N VAL A 195 -12.77 -15.41 -8.90
CA VAL A 195 -11.57 -14.55 -8.94
C VAL A 195 -10.60 -15.02 -10.02
N GLU A 196 -10.40 -16.33 -10.14
CA GLU A 196 -9.58 -16.95 -11.19
C GLU A 196 -10.13 -16.65 -12.58
N GLU A 197 -11.43 -16.82 -12.79
CA GLU A 197 -12.05 -16.58 -14.09
C GLU A 197 -11.98 -15.10 -14.50
N VAL A 198 -12.30 -14.18 -13.59
CA VAL A 198 -12.18 -12.73 -13.86
C VAL A 198 -10.72 -12.35 -14.12
N THR A 199 -9.78 -12.87 -13.33
CA THR A 199 -8.33 -12.65 -13.55
C THR A 199 -7.89 -13.14 -14.93
N ARG A 200 -8.36 -14.33 -15.33
CA ARG A 200 -8.08 -14.93 -16.64
C ARG A 200 -8.61 -14.06 -17.76
N ARG A 201 -9.89 -13.68 -17.70
CA ARG A 201 -10.54 -12.83 -18.73
C ARG A 201 -9.83 -11.50 -18.89
N ILE A 202 -9.56 -10.77 -17.81
CA ILE A 202 -8.84 -9.49 -17.87
C ILE A 202 -7.47 -9.66 -18.55
N SER A 203 -6.73 -10.72 -18.20
CA SER A 203 -5.39 -10.98 -18.74
C SER A 203 -5.39 -11.35 -20.23
N GLU A 204 -6.50 -11.92 -20.72
CA GLU A 204 -6.72 -12.32 -22.10
C GLU A 204 -7.30 -11.21 -22.98
N ILE A 205 -7.69 -10.06 -22.42
CA ILE A 205 -8.19 -8.93 -23.21
C ILE A 205 -7.11 -8.51 -24.23
N ARG A 206 -7.48 -8.55 -25.52
CA ARG A 206 -6.68 -8.08 -26.66
C ARG A 206 -7.50 -7.10 -27.47
N ILE A 207 -7.40 -5.82 -27.09
CA ILE A 207 -8.01 -4.69 -27.79
C ILE A 207 -6.97 -3.59 -27.98
N ASP A 208 -7.21 -2.72 -28.95
CA ASP A 208 -6.32 -1.58 -29.23
C ASP A 208 -6.25 -0.61 -28.03
N GLY A 209 -7.37 -0.36 -27.36
CA GLY A 209 -7.40 0.57 -26.23
C GLY A 209 -8.66 0.49 -25.38
N VAL A 210 -8.52 0.86 -24.12
CA VAL A 210 -9.62 0.98 -23.14
C VAL A 210 -9.94 2.47 -22.96
N LEU A 211 -11.10 2.90 -23.44
CA LEU A 211 -11.54 4.31 -23.38
C LEU A 211 -12.47 4.59 -22.19
N GLU A 212 -13.24 3.59 -21.76
CA GLU A 212 -14.17 3.66 -20.64
C GLU A 212 -14.30 2.29 -19.96
N SER A 213 -14.83 2.26 -18.73
CA SER A 213 -14.94 1.03 -17.94
C SER A 213 -15.88 -0.02 -18.56
N GLY A 214 -16.87 0.41 -19.35
CA GLY A 214 -17.82 -0.50 -20.00
C GLY A 214 -17.17 -1.51 -20.94
N TYR A 215 -16.00 -1.19 -21.51
CA TYR A 215 -15.25 -2.11 -22.37
C TYR A 215 -14.74 -3.30 -21.56
N ILE A 216 -14.29 -3.06 -20.33
CA ILE A 216 -13.84 -4.13 -19.45
C ILE A 216 -15.03 -4.97 -19.01
N GLU A 217 -16.16 -4.34 -18.66
CA GLU A 217 -17.39 -5.02 -18.24
C GLU A 217 -17.88 -6.02 -19.30
N GLU A 218 -18.04 -5.59 -20.55
CA GLU A 218 -18.49 -6.45 -21.65
C GLU A 218 -17.54 -7.63 -21.90
N LEU A 219 -16.23 -7.42 -21.76
CA LEU A 219 -15.22 -8.45 -22.03
C LEU A 219 -15.05 -9.47 -20.90
N ILE A 220 -15.54 -9.16 -19.70
CA ILE A 220 -15.48 -10.09 -18.56
C ILE A 220 -16.84 -10.74 -18.24
N GLU A 221 -17.93 -10.29 -18.86
CA GLU A 221 -19.27 -10.84 -18.63
C GLU A 221 -19.43 -12.25 -19.22
N ASP A 222 -20.24 -13.09 -18.56
CA ASP A 222 -20.60 -14.41 -19.09
C ASP A 222 -21.58 -14.24 -20.26
N THR A 223 -21.16 -14.66 -21.45
CA THR A 223 -22.07 -14.87 -22.61
C THR A 223 -22.90 -16.14 -22.47
#